data_AF-A0A2D6ANM7-F1
#
_entry.id   AF-A0A2D6ANM7-F1
#
_cell.length_a   1.000
_cell.length_b   1.000
_cell.length_c   1.000
_cell.angle_alpha   90.00
_cell.angle_beta   90.00
_cell.angle_gamma   90.00
#
_symmetry.space_group_name_H-M   'P 1'
#
loop_
_entity.id
_entity.type
_entity.pdbx_description
1 polymer ?
#
loop_
_entity_poly.entity_id
_entity_poly.type
_entity_poly.pdbx_seq_one_letter_code
_entity_poly.pdbx_strand_id
1 'polypeptide(L)' 'MSEEQNKEEKKEVGYYFDFKEVMTYFFRKKDPNRPSNINIKMMHGINKISMLMFLICVIVIIARFIMRS' A
#
# COMPACT_ATOMS: atom_id res chain seq x y z
N MET A 1 -35.50 -10.86 -11.37
CA MET A 1 -35.27 -10.29 -10.02
C MET A 1 -33.99 -10.83 -9.36
N SER A 2 -33.66 -12.12 -9.46
CA SER A 2 -32.49 -12.70 -8.76
C SER A 2 -31.15 -12.64 -9.53
N GLU A 3 -31.17 -12.48 -10.85
CA GLU A 3 -29.94 -12.48 -11.68
C GLU A 3 -29.22 -11.12 -11.72
N GLU A 4 -29.93 -10.01 -11.52
CA GLU A 4 -29.34 -8.67 -11.49
C GLU A 4 -28.56 -8.43 -10.20
N GLN A 5 -29.05 -8.92 -9.05
CA GLN A 5 -28.39 -8.75 -7.75
C GLN A 5 -27.03 -9.45 -7.70
N ASN A 6 -26.91 -10.66 -8.28
CA ASN A 6 -25.64 -11.40 -8.33
C ASN A 6 -24.60 -10.71 -9.24
N LYS A 7 -25.06 -10.00 -10.28
CA LYS A 7 -24.19 -9.30 -11.24
C LYS A 7 -23.68 -7.97 -10.66
N GLU A 8 -24.47 -7.30 -9.83
CA GLU A 8 -24.05 -6.10 -9.10
C GLU A 8 -23.10 -6.42 -7.94
N GLU A 9 -23.39 -7.45 -7.13
CA GLU A 9 -22.46 -7.93 -6.09
C GLU A 9 -21.09 -8.26 -6.69
N LYS A 10 -21.06 -9.02 -7.81
CA LYS A 10 -19.80 -9.37 -8.48
C LYS A 10 -19.02 -8.17 -9.02
N LYS A 11 -19.70 -7.08 -9.39
CA LYS A 11 -19.05 -5.83 -9.81
C LYS A 11 -18.54 -5.03 -8.62
N GLU A 12 -19.27 -4.99 -7.50
CA GLU A 12 -18.81 -4.36 -6.25
C GLU A 12 -17.61 -5.08 -5.64
N VAL A 13 -17.68 -6.40 -5.42
CA VAL A 13 -16.51 -7.13 -4.90
C VAL A 13 -15.34 -7.09 -5.88
N GLY A 14 -15.62 -7.13 -7.19
CA GLY A 14 -14.61 -6.96 -8.22
C GLY A 14 -13.90 -5.61 -8.13
N TYR A 15 -14.62 -4.54 -7.80
CA TYR A 15 -14.10 -3.18 -7.65
C TYR A 15 -13.20 -3.00 -6.42
N TYR A 16 -13.57 -3.57 -5.25
CA TYR A 16 -12.72 -3.50 -4.05
C TYR A 16 -11.42 -4.30 -4.19
N PHE A 17 -11.44 -5.38 -4.97
CA PHE A 17 -10.25 -6.14 -5.35
C PHE A 17 -9.62 -5.66 -6.67
N ASP A 18 -10.08 -4.53 -7.23
CA ASP A 18 -9.52 -4.00 -8.48
C ASP A 18 -8.20 -3.27 -8.21
N PHE A 19 -7.18 -4.05 -7.90
CA PHE A 19 -5.81 -3.57 -7.71
C PHE A 19 -5.24 -2.92 -8.98
N LYS A 20 -5.93 -3.05 -10.13
CA LYS A 20 -5.51 -2.50 -11.42
C LYS A 20 -5.56 -0.98 -11.42
N GLU A 21 -6.52 -0.38 -10.73
CA GLU A 21 -6.65 1.09 -10.62
C GLU A 21 -5.52 1.67 -9.76
N VAL A 22 -5.25 1.06 -8.60
CA VAL A 22 -4.16 1.50 -7.72
C VAL A 22 -2.79 1.28 -8.36
N MET A 23 -2.56 0.15 -9.04
CA MET A 23 -1.30 -0.08 -9.77
C MET A 23 -1.12 0.97 -10.87
N THR A 24 -2.15 1.24 -11.66
CA THR A 24 -2.12 2.31 -12.67
C THR A 24 -1.81 3.68 -12.05
N TYR A 25 -2.35 3.98 -10.86
CA TYR A 25 -2.09 5.23 -10.14
C TYR A 25 -0.63 5.34 -9.67
N PHE A 26 -0.03 4.25 -9.18
CA PHE A 26 1.38 4.22 -8.75
C PHE A 26 2.37 4.26 -9.92
N PHE A 27 2.02 3.67 -11.07
CA PHE A 27 2.83 3.73 -12.30
C PHE A 27 2.58 4.99 -13.16
N ARG A 28 1.60 5.82 -12.80
CA ARG A 28 1.35 7.09 -13.47
C ARG A 28 2.55 8.02 -13.29
N LYS A 29 3.16 8.43 -14.41
CA LYS A 29 4.34 9.31 -14.44
C LYS A 29 4.16 10.49 -13.51
N LYS A 30 5.15 10.74 -12.66
CA LYS A 30 5.19 11.89 -11.76
C LYS A 30 5.32 13.17 -12.57
N ASP A 31 4.38 14.10 -12.41
CA ASP A 31 4.45 15.40 -13.08
C ASP A 31 5.79 16.09 -12.82
N PRO A 32 6.48 16.56 -13.87
CA PRO A 32 7.80 17.18 -13.75
C PRO A 32 7.76 18.61 -13.18
N ASN A 33 6.58 19.25 -13.11
CA ASN A 33 6.41 20.63 -12.64
C ASN A 33 6.22 20.77 -11.11
N ARG A 34 6.53 19.74 -10.32
CA ARG A 34 6.34 19.80 -8.86
C ARG A 34 7.58 20.44 -8.20
N PRO A 35 7.43 21.50 -7.40
CA PRO A 35 8.57 22.10 -6.70
C PRO A 35 9.18 21.05 -5.76
N SER A 36 10.41 20.65 -6.05
CA SER A 36 11.14 19.63 -5.29
C SER A 36 11.73 20.25 -4.02
N ASN A 37 10.85 20.59 -3.07
CA ASN A 37 11.28 21.07 -1.77
C ASN A 37 11.97 19.92 -1.01
N ILE A 38 13.28 20.07 -0.78
CA ILE A 38 14.11 19.08 -0.06
C ILE A 38 13.49 18.74 1.31
N ASN A 39 12.87 19.72 2.00
CA ASN A 39 12.16 19.51 3.26
C ASN A 39 11.07 18.43 3.19
N ILE A 40 10.27 18.39 2.11
CA ILE A 40 9.21 17.38 1.94
C ILE A 40 9.81 16.00 1.65
N LYS A 41 10.93 15.95 0.92
CA LYS A 41 11.66 14.71 0.65
C LYS A 41 12.29 14.13 1.91
N MET A 42 12.83 14.99 2.78
CA MET A 42 13.39 14.62 4.08
C MET A 42 12.31 14.16 5.06
N MET A 43 11.18 14.88 5.14
CA MET A 43 10.03 14.49 5.96
C MET A 43 9.50 13.10 5.58
N HIS A 44 9.40 12.82 4.27
CA HIS A 44 8.99 11.50 3.78
C HIS A 44 10.09 10.43 3.94
N GLY A 45 11.37 10.82 3.94
CA GLY A 45 12.50 9.94 4.23
C GLY A 45 12.48 9.42 5.67
N ILE A 46 12.32 10.32 6.64
CA ILE A 46 12.22 9.97 8.08
C ILE A 46 11.04 9.04 8.31
N ASN A 47 9.88 9.32 7.70
CA ASN A 47 8.70 8.46 7.82
C ASN A 47 8.94 7.04 7.24
N LYS A 48 9.66 6.93 6.12
CA LYS A 48 10.05 5.62 5.55
C LYS A 48 11.02 4.84 6.43
N ILE A 49 11.98 5.52 7.04
CA ILE A 49 12.94 4.89 7.96
C ILE A 49 12.21 4.32 9.19
N SER A 50 11.24 5.07 9.73
CA SER A 50 10.41 4.62 10.85
C SER A 50 9.68 3.30 10.54
N MET A 51 8.99 3.23 9.40
CA MET A 51 8.29 2.01 8.97
C MET A 51 9.25 0.84 8.74
N LEU A 52 10.44 1.09 8.20
CA LEU A 52 11.44 0.05 7.96
C LEU A 52 12.00 -0.52 9.27
N MET A 53 12.35 0.34 10.23
CA MET A 53 12.83 -0.08 11.56
C MET A 53 11.75 -0.85 12.32
N PHE A 54 10.50 -0.38 12.24
CA PHE A 54 9.36 -1.08 12.82
C PHE A 54 9.18 -2.48 12.21
N LEU A 55 9.23 -2.61 10.89
CA LEU A 55 9.08 -3.89 10.20
C LEU A 55 10.18 -4.89 10.59
N ILE A 56 11.44 -4.42 10.68
CA ILE A 56 12.56 -5.25 11.14
C ILE A 56 12.31 -5.75 12.57
N CYS A 57 11.88 -4.87 13.48
CA CYS A 57 11.55 -5.24 14.85
C CYS A 57 10.45 -6.32 14.90
N VAL A 58 9.37 -6.13 14.14
CA VAL A 58 8.27 -7.11 14.04
C VAL A 58 8.78 -8.45 13.52
N ILE A 59 9.59 -8.46 12.46
CA ILE A 59 10.19 -9.68 11.90
C ILE A 59 11.04 -10.39 12.96
N VAL A 60 11.88 -9.66 13.69
CA VAL A 60 12.72 -10.24 14.75
C VAL A 60 11.89 -10.81 15.89
N ILE A 61 10.81 -10.13 16.31
CA ILE A 61 9.90 -10.62 17.34
C ILE A 61 9.23 -11.93 16.88
N ILE A 62 8.70 -11.97 15.65
CA ILE A 62 8.06 -13.16 15.09
C ILE A 62 9.07 -14.30 14.94
N ALA A 63 10.24 -14.04 14.36
CA ALA A 63 11.29 -15.04 14.20
C ALA A 63 11.75 -15.61 15.56
N ARG A 64 11.91 -14.74 16.56
CA ARG A 64 12.23 -15.14 17.93
C ARG A 64 11.09 -15.94 18.58
N PHE A 65 9.83 -15.59 18.32
CA PHE A 65 8.67 -16.31 18.84
C PHE A 65 8.57 -17.72 18.25
N ILE A 66 8.78 -17.86 16.94
CA ILE A 66 8.80 -19.15 16.23
C ILE A 66 9.99 -20.01 16.69
N MET A 67 11.19 -19.43 16.81
CA MET A 67 12.39 -20.19 17.24
C MET A 67 12.39 -20.57 18.73
N ARG A 68 11.57 -19.91 19.54
CA ARG A 68 11.41 -20.17 20.98
C ARG A 68 10.29 -21.19 21.27
N SER A 69 9.34 -21.36 20.35
CA SER A 69 8.31 -22.41 20.41
C SER A 69 8.87 -23.73 19.88
#